data_AF-K1RPD4-F1
#
_entry.id   AF-K1RPD4-F1
#
_cell.length_a   1.000
_cell.length_b   1.000
_cell.length_c   1.000
_cell.angle_alpha   90.00
_cell.angle_beta   90.00
_cell.angle_gamma   90.00
#
_symmetry.space_group_name_H-M   'P 1'
#
loop_
_entity.id
_entity.type
_entity.pdbx_description
1 polymer ?
#
loop_
_entity_poly.entity_id
_entity_poly.type
_entity_poly.pdbx_seq_one_letter_code
_entity_poly.pdbx_strand_id
1 'polypeptide(L)'
;GMVMSGQKIVDRGEVITNNTYRVLNSFDKEMKRRSSTQEELTTTIIGQVLFIFILVMLFTSYLSLFRKDYFDKPRSITMLYAMITLFPIFVSLMMKHNFFSVYIIPFAMAPIFVRVFMDSRTAFISHVTMILICAAAVKYQYEFIIVQLVAGLVAIYSLRELSKRSQIFITALLVTIASSVVYLALQLMQDNQVFNVDTSMYTYFTVNGIFLLLSYPLMYIIEKMFGFTSNVTLFELSNTNKGLLRNLSEIAPGTFQHSITVGNLAAEIANRIRANSLLVRTGALYHDIGKMTNPVFFTENQAGVNPHDQLSDLESAQIIISHVSEGLKMAEKV
;
A
#
# COMPACT_ATOMS: atom_id res chain seq x y z
N GLY A 1 24.60 -16.36 46.52
CA GLY A 1 25.27 -17.68 46.57
C GLY A 1 24.54 -18.63 45.65
N MET A 2 25.15 -19.75 45.25
CA MET A 2 24.45 -20.78 44.48
C MET A 2 23.56 -21.59 45.45
N VAL A 3 22.27 -21.70 45.14
CA VAL A 3 21.26 -22.43 45.93
C VAL A 3 20.47 -23.27 44.95
N MET A 4 20.20 -24.54 45.30
CA MET A 4 19.44 -25.43 44.42
C MET A 4 17.93 -25.15 44.52
N SER A 5 17.20 -25.38 43.43
CA SER A 5 15.74 -25.26 43.43
C SER A 5 15.13 -26.22 44.45
N GLY A 6 14.30 -25.70 45.36
CA GLY A 6 13.70 -26.47 46.47
C GLY A 6 14.55 -26.57 47.74
N GLN A 7 15.77 -26.03 47.76
CA GLN A 7 16.60 -25.98 48.96
C GLN A 7 16.02 -24.96 49.97
N LYS A 8 15.77 -25.40 51.20
CA LYS A 8 15.36 -24.55 52.31
C LYS A 8 16.49 -23.61 52.72
N ILE A 9 16.24 -22.30 52.72
CA ILE A 9 17.26 -21.26 52.99
C ILE A 9 17.35 -20.92 54.49
N VAL A 10 16.21 -20.79 55.18
CA VAL A 10 16.11 -20.53 56.62
C VAL A 10 14.70 -20.88 57.12
N ASP A 11 14.56 -21.34 58.37
CA ASP A 11 13.26 -21.54 59.04
C ASP A 11 12.96 -20.49 60.12
N ARG A 12 11.70 -20.43 60.57
CA ARG A 12 11.28 -19.58 61.69
C ARG A 12 11.99 -20.01 62.97
N GLY A 13 12.78 -19.10 63.53
CA GLY A 13 13.50 -19.30 64.79
C GLY A 13 14.98 -19.70 64.64
N GLU A 14 15.49 -19.89 63.42
CA GLU A 14 16.91 -20.19 63.19
C GLU A 14 17.78 -18.93 63.30
N VAL A 15 18.98 -19.09 63.90
CA VAL A 15 19.96 -18.00 64.02
C VAL A 15 20.60 -17.73 62.66
N ILE A 16 20.46 -16.50 62.17
CA ILE A 16 20.96 -16.10 60.84
C ILE A 16 22.48 -16.04 60.86
N THR A 17 23.13 -16.96 60.14
CA THR A 17 24.58 -16.92 59.92
C THR A 17 24.95 -15.95 58.79
N ASN A 18 26.21 -15.48 58.77
CA ASN A 18 26.73 -14.61 57.70
C ASN A 18 26.54 -15.20 56.29
N ASN A 19 26.55 -16.53 56.15
CA ASN A 19 26.29 -17.19 54.87
C ASN A 19 24.81 -17.10 54.47
N THR A 20 23.90 -17.39 55.41
CA THR A 20 22.44 -17.26 55.22
C THR A 20 22.05 -15.84 54.82
N TYR A 21 22.64 -14.83 55.47
CA TYR A 21 22.43 -13.43 55.13
C TYR A 21 22.84 -13.09 53.69
N ARG A 22 24.01 -13.56 53.24
CA ARG A 22 24.49 -13.37 51.85
C ARG A 22 23.59 -14.04 50.83
N VAL A 23 23.07 -15.23 51.14
CA VAL A 23 22.14 -15.96 50.28
C VAL A 23 20.82 -15.21 50.16
N LEU A 24 20.22 -14.79 51.28
CA LEU A 24 18.98 -14.01 51.30
C LEU A 24 19.11 -12.68 50.55
N ASN A 25 20.22 -11.96 50.74
CA ASN A 25 20.45 -10.70 50.03
C ASN A 25 20.63 -10.92 48.52
N SER A 26 21.31 -12.00 48.11
CA SER A 26 21.40 -12.35 46.68
C SER A 26 20.06 -12.76 46.07
N PHE A 27 19.19 -13.42 46.86
CA PHE A 27 17.85 -13.80 46.44
C PHE A 27 16.93 -12.58 46.32
N ASP A 28 16.93 -11.67 47.30
CA ASP A 28 16.20 -10.40 47.27
C ASP A 28 16.62 -9.55 46.07
N LYS A 29 17.92 -9.44 45.78
CA LYS A 29 18.44 -8.70 44.63
C LYS A 29 18.00 -9.31 43.29
N GLU A 30 18.02 -10.63 43.15
CA GLU A 30 17.58 -11.31 41.92
C GLU A 30 16.05 -11.27 41.76
N MET A 31 15.30 -11.36 42.87
CA MET A 31 13.85 -11.22 42.87
C MET A 31 13.44 -9.79 42.49
N LYS A 32 14.07 -8.76 43.08
CA LYS A 32 13.88 -7.35 42.68
C LYS A 32 14.25 -7.11 41.23
N ARG A 33 15.34 -7.69 40.72
CA ARG A 33 15.72 -7.62 39.30
C ARG A 33 14.68 -8.26 38.38
N ARG A 34 14.12 -9.41 38.76
CA ARG A 34 13.07 -10.09 37.98
C ARG A 34 11.75 -9.33 38.01
N SER A 35 11.34 -8.84 39.19
CA SER A 35 10.14 -8.02 39.34
C SER A 35 10.27 -6.68 38.62
N SER A 36 11.41 -5.99 38.73
CA SER A 36 11.68 -4.76 37.97
C SER A 36 11.66 -5.02 36.48
N THR A 37 12.25 -6.12 36.00
CA THR A 37 12.20 -6.48 34.58
C THR A 37 10.77 -6.74 34.10
N GLN A 38 9.92 -7.41 34.90
CA GLN A 38 8.52 -7.65 34.54
C GLN A 38 7.65 -6.39 34.55
N GLU A 39 7.86 -5.52 35.54
CA GLU A 39 7.15 -4.24 35.67
C GLU A 39 7.60 -3.24 34.60
N GLU A 40 8.90 -3.17 34.29
CA GLU A 40 9.48 -2.38 33.20
C GLU A 40 8.98 -2.87 31.83
N LEU A 41 8.88 -4.18 31.61
CA LEU A 41 8.30 -4.73 30.38
C LEU A 41 6.81 -4.38 30.24
N THR A 42 6.04 -4.48 31.33
CA THR A 42 4.60 -4.19 31.32
C THR A 42 4.33 -2.70 31.08
N THR A 43 5.06 -1.81 31.76
CA THR A 43 4.96 -0.36 31.57
C THR A 43 5.39 0.08 30.17
N THR A 44 6.45 -0.53 29.64
CA THR A 44 6.89 -0.29 28.25
C THR A 44 5.82 -0.70 27.23
N ILE A 45 5.21 -1.89 27.39
CA ILE A 45 4.14 -2.36 26.49
C ILE A 45 2.93 -1.44 26.56
N ILE A 46 2.51 -1.02 27.76
CA ILE A 46 1.39 -0.09 27.93
C ILE A 46 1.68 1.24 27.21
N GLY A 47 2.89 1.77 27.36
CA GLY A 47 3.31 3.00 26.67
C GLY A 47 3.28 2.86 25.15
N GLN A 48 3.77 1.74 24.60
CA GLN A 48 3.73 1.46 23.16
C GLN A 48 2.30 1.32 22.64
N VAL A 49 1.43 0.60 23.35
CA VAL A 49 0.01 0.45 22.98
C VAL A 49 -0.69 1.80 22.99
N LEU A 50 -0.49 2.62 24.02
CA LEU A 50 -1.05 3.96 24.11
C LEU A 50 -0.57 4.86 22.96
N PHE A 51 0.72 4.82 22.65
CA PHE A 51 1.32 5.59 21.56
C PHE A 51 0.72 5.21 20.20
N ILE A 52 0.63 3.90 19.91
CA ILE A 52 0.01 3.40 18.67
C ILE A 52 -1.46 3.79 18.61
N PHE A 53 -2.20 3.65 19.72
CA PHE A 53 -3.61 4.01 19.81
C PHE A 53 -3.83 5.49 19.46
N ILE A 54 -3.02 6.40 20.00
CA ILE A 54 -3.09 7.83 19.70
C ILE A 54 -2.84 8.09 18.21
N LEU A 55 -1.78 7.50 17.62
CA LEU A 55 -1.46 7.70 16.21
C LEU A 55 -2.56 7.18 15.28
N VAL A 56 -3.09 5.99 15.56
CA VAL A 56 -4.20 5.41 14.80
C VAL A 56 -5.45 6.27 14.94
N MET A 57 -5.78 6.74 16.15
CA MET A 57 -6.94 7.60 16.39
C MET A 57 -6.82 8.96 15.66
N LEU A 58 -5.63 9.57 15.63
CA LEU A 58 -5.38 10.78 14.85
C LEU A 58 -5.53 10.53 13.34
N PHE A 59 -5.04 9.39 12.84
CA PHE A 59 -5.20 9.01 11.44
C PHE A 59 -6.67 8.75 11.08
N THR A 60 -7.42 8.03 11.91
CA THR A 60 -8.86 7.81 11.74
C THR A 60 -9.63 9.14 11.78
N SER A 61 -9.24 10.04 12.68
CA SER A 61 -9.82 11.38 12.77
C SER A 61 -9.59 12.18 11.49
N TYR A 62 -8.37 12.15 10.93
CA TYR A 62 -8.06 12.73 9.62
C TYR A 62 -8.98 12.19 8.51
N LEU A 63 -9.16 10.86 8.43
CA LEU A 63 -10.06 10.26 7.45
C LEU A 63 -11.51 10.75 7.65
N SER A 64 -11.98 10.78 8.90
CA SER A 64 -13.35 11.19 9.23
C SER A 64 -13.64 12.66 8.93
N LEU A 65 -12.62 13.54 8.99
CA LEU A 65 -12.79 14.98 8.76
C LEU A 65 -12.58 15.36 7.29
N PHE A 66 -11.60 14.75 6.61
CA PHE A 66 -11.14 15.21 5.30
C PHE A 66 -11.37 14.21 4.15
N ARG A 67 -11.70 12.95 4.44
CA ARG A 67 -11.84 11.85 3.47
C ARG A 67 -12.99 10.89 3.81
N LYS A 68 -14.16 11.45 4.17
CA LYS A 68 -15.36 10.65 4.50
C LYS A 68 -15.75 9.67 3.39
N ASP A 69 -15.46 10.03 2.14
CA ASP A 69 -15.70 9.23 0.94
C ASP A 69 -14.94 7.88 0.93
N TYR A 70 -13.91 7.71 1.78
CA TYR A 70 -13.22 6.44 1.90
C TYR A 70 -13.98 5.44 2.78
N PHE A 71 -14.87 5.89 3.66
CA PHE A 71 -15.70 4.99 4.49
C PHE A 71 -16.72 4.20 3.67
N ASP A 72 -17.15 4.73 2.53
CA ASP A 72 -18.01 4.02 1.58
C ASP A 72 -17.24 3.03 0.70
N LYS A 73 -15.90 3.02 0.79
CA LYS A 73 -14.99 2.18 -0.02
C LYS A 73 -14.19 1.26 0.91
N PRO A 74 -14.74 0.11 1.36
CA PRO A 74 -14.08 -0.73 2.36
C PRO A 74 -12.66 -1.16 1.93
N ARG A 75 -12.46 -1.45 0.64
CA ARG A 75 -11.15 -1.86 0.09
C ARG A 75 -10.07 -0.77 0.24
N SER A 76 -10.44 0.49 0.06
CA SER A 76 -9.57 1.66 0.26
C SER A 76 -9.11 1.79 1.70
N ILE A 77 -10.03 1.64 2.65
CA ILE A 77 -9.73 1.66 4.08
C ILE A 77 -8.87 0.47 4.50
N THR A 78 -9.21 -0.73 4.03
CA THR A 78 -8.43 -1.94 4.35
C THR A 78 -6.99 -1.79 3.86
N MET A 79 -6.75 -1.27 2.65
CA MET A 79 -5.40 -1.03 2.15
C MET A 79 -4.61 -0.07 3.05
N LEU A 80 -5.22 1.05 3.46
CA LEU A 80 -4.57 2.04 4.33
C LEU A 80 -4.14 1.43 5.67
N TYR A 81 -5.07 0.78 6.38
CA TYR A 81 -4.73 0.17 7.66
C TYR A 81 -3.79 -1.01 7.52
N ALA A 82 -3.89 -1.81 6.44
CA ALA A 82 -2.95 -2.88 6.17
C ALA A 82 -1.51 -2.35 5.97
N MET A 83 -1.33 -1.26 5.21
CA MET A 83 0.00 -0.67 5.04
C MET A 83 0.54 -0.08 6.35
N ILE A 84 -0.31 0.57 7.14
CA ILE A 84 0.06 1.13 8.45
C ILE A 84 0.46 0.03 9.44
N THR A 85 -0.10 -1.18 9.37
CA THR A 85 0.20 -2.28 10.31
C THR A 85 1.30 -3.23 9.83
N LEU A 86 1.37 -3.53 8.53
CA LEU A 86 2.29 -4.51 7.96
C LEU A 86 3.76 -4.13 8.18
N PHE A 87 4.13 -2.87 7.91
CA PHE A 87 5.51 -2.41 8.04
C PHE A 87 6.02 -2.43 9.50
N PRO A 88 5.27 -1.94 10.51
CA PRO A 88 5.65 -2.11 11.90
C PRO A 88 5.86 -3.56 12.34
N ILE A 89 5.05 -4.50 11.84
CA ILE A 89 5.23 -5.93 12.12
C ILE A 89 6.59 -6.41 11.55
N PHE A 90 6.91 -6.04 10.30
CA PHE A 90 8.22 -6.36 9.72
C PHE A 90 9.37 -5.75 10.49
N VAL A 91 9.26 -4.49 10.92
CA VAL A 91 10.28 -3.84 11.76
C VAL A 91 10.46 -4.59 13.07
N SER A 92 9.37 -4.95 13.75
CA SER A 92 9.41 -5.70 15.01
C SER A 92 10.11 -7.06 14.85
N LEU A 93 9.81 -7.79 13.78
CA LEU A 93 10.47 -9.06 13.47
C LEU A 93 11.97 -8.89 13.19
N MET A 94 12.35 -7.87 12.41
CA MET A 94 13.75 -7.59 12.10
C MET A 94 14.55 -7.20 13.35
N MET A 95 13.97 -6.35 14.21
CA MET A 95 14.60 -5.93 15.47
C MET A 95 14.75 -7.09 16.46
N LYS A 96 13.80 -8.04 16.49
CA LYS A 96 13.85 -9.21 17.37
C LYS A 96 14.93 -10.21 16.97
N HIS A 97 15.12 -10.44 15.67
CA HIS A 97 16.01 -11.49 15.18
C HIS A 97 17.37 -10.97 14.67
N ASN A 98 17.56 -9.65 14.60
CA ASN A 98 18.79 -8.98 14.19
C ASN A 98 19.35 -9.47 12.83
N PHE A 99 18.47 -9.88 11.91
CA PHE A 99 18.87 -10.45 10.62
C PHE A 99 19.49 -9.41 9.69
N PHE A 100 18.88 -8.23 9.60
CA PHE A 100 19.26 -7.16 8.67
C PHE A 100 18.97 -5.78 9.25
N SER A 101 19.62 -4.76 8.71
CA SER A 101 19.33 -3.36 9.03
C SER A 101 17.92 -2.97 8.58
N VAL A 102 17.17 -2.28 9.45
CA VAL A 102 15.80 -1.80 9.17
C VAL A 102 15.77 -0.85 7.95
N TYR A 103 16.89 -0.20 7.63
CA TYR A 103 17.01 0.71 6.50
C TYR A 103 16.95 0.02 5.13
N ILE A 104 17.05 -1.32 5.08
CA ILE A 104 16.82 -2.10 3.85
C ILE A 104 15.32 -2.17 3.49
N ILE A 105 14.43 -2.03 4.48
CA ILE A 105 12.99 -2.13 4.27
C ILE A 105 12.50 -0.93 3.44
N PRO A 106 11.86 -1.14 2.27
CA PRO A 106 11.44 -0.06 1.39
C PRO A 106 10.14 0.58 1.89
N PHE A 107 10.18 1.34 2.98
CA PHE A 107 8.99 2.02 3.55
C PHE A 107 8.30 2.94 2.56
N ALA A 108 9.04 3.51 1.61
CA ALA A 108 8.49 4.34 0.53
C ALA A 108 7.49 3.56 -0.37
N MET A 109 7.42 2.23 -0.33
CA MET A 109 6.39 1.47 -1.04
C MET A 109 4.97 1.81 -0.59
N ALA A 110 4.75 1.99 0.72
CA ALA A 110 3.44 2.30 1.27
C ALA A 110 2.85 3.60 0.67
N PRO A 111 3.53 4.76 0.73
CA PRO A 111 3.01 5.98 0.12
C PRO A 111 2.94 5.90 -1.41
N ILE A 112 3.77 5.09 -2.08
CA ILE A 112 3.64 4.86 -3.52
C ILE A 112 2.26 4.26 -3.82
N PHE A 113 1.91 3.14 -3.18
CA PHE A 113 0.60 2.50 -3.41
C PHE A 113 -0.56 3.41 -3.04
N VAL A 114 -0.50 4.07 -1.88
CA VAL A 114 -1.54 5.01 -1.48
C VAL A 114 -1.66 6.17 -2.48
N ARG A 115 -0.54 6.69 -3.01
CA ARG A 115 -0.56 7.76 -4.01
C ARG A 115 -1.17 7.31 -5.34
N VAL A 116 -0.95 6.06 -5.76
CA VAL A 116 -1.47 5.50 -7.01
C VAL A 116 -2.98 5.33 -6.95
N PHE A 117 -3.49 4.72 -5.87
CA PHE A 117 -4.91 4.35 -5.77
C PHE A 117 -5.78 5.41 -5.10
N MET A 118 -5.16 6.40 -4.44
CA MET A 118 -5.83 7.43 -3.67
C MET A 118 -5.27 8.80 -4.04
N ASP A 119 -4.94 9.63 -3.05
CA ASP A 119 -4.43 10.98 -3.26
C ASP A 119 -3.11 11.22 -2.49
N SER A 120 -2.38 12.24 -2.92
CA SER A 120 -1.07 12.59 -2.35
C SER A 120 -1.13 13.01 -0.88
N ARG A 121 -2.23 13.63 -0.42
CA ARG A 121 -2.35 14.06 0.99
C ARG A 121 -2.53 12.84 1.89
N THR A 122 -3.42 11.92 1.51
CA THR A 122 -3.60 10.67 2.25
C THR A 122 -2.32 9.84 2.27
N ALA A 123 -1.61 9.73 1.13
CA ALA A 123 -0.33 9.02 1.05
C ALA A 123 0.71 9.57 2.04
N PHE A 124 0.81 10.89 2.14
CA PHE A 124 1.73 11.53 3.08
C PHE A 124 1.33 11.26 4.53
N ILE A 125 0.07 11.50 4.89
CA ILE A 125 -0.42 11.33 6.27
C ILE A 125 -0.35 9.87 6.73
N SER A 126 -0.67 8.90 5.86
CA SER A 126 -0.52 7.48 6.17
C SER A 126 0.95 7.09 6.35
N HIS A 127 1.85 7.63 5.52
CA HIS A 127 3.30 7.37 5.63
C HIS A 127 3.87 7.92 6.92
N VAL A 128 3.55 9.18 7.28
CA VAL A 128 3.96 9.77 8.56
C VAL A 128 3.49 8.91 9.73
N THR A 129 2.22 8.51 9.73
CA THR A 129 1.65 7.66 10.78
C THR A 129 2.40 6.32 10.88
N MET A 130 2.61 5.65 9.75
CA MET A 130 3.35 4.38 9.68
C MET A 130 4.79 4.53 10.20
N ILE A 131 5.52 5.56 9.78
CA ILE A 131 6.92 5.79 10.21
C ILE A 131 7.01 6.08 11.70
N LEU A 132 6.08 6.87 12.26
CA LEU A 132 6.05 7.13 13.70
C LEU A 132 5.78 5.85 14.50
N ILE A 133 4.88 4.97 14.03
CA ILE A 133 4.68 3.65 14.65
C ILE A 133 5.94 2.80 14.56
N CYS A 134 6.59 2.74 13.39
CA CYS A 134 7.84 2.00 13.20
C CYS A 134 8.96 2.52 14.12
N ALA A 135 9.05 3.83 14.31
CA ALA A 135 10.08 4.45 15.15
C ALA A 135 10.02 3.98 16.60
N ALA A 136 8.84 3.61 17.12
CA ALA A 136 8.70 3.06 18.46
C ALA A 136 9.47 1.74 18.68
N ALA A 137 9.82 1.02 17.61
CA ALA A 137 10.56 -0.24 17.65
C ALA A 137 12.07 -0.08 17.37
N VAL A 138 12.54 1.08 16.90
CA VAL A 138 13.93 1.30 16.45
C VAL A 138 14.74 2.03 17.53
N LYS A 139 16.04 1.72 17.63
CA LYS A 139 16.96 2.34 18.62
C LYS A 139 17.26 3.82 18.33
N TYR A 140 17.53 4.17 17.08
CA TYR A 140 17.88 5.54 16.65
C TYR A 140 16.69 6.22 15.98
N GLN A 141 15.71 6.64 16.80
CA GLN A 141 14.39 7.10 16.34
C GLN A 141 14.46 8.37 15.48
N TYR A 142 15.24 9.37 15.90
CA TYR A 142 15.33 10.67 15.24
C TYR A 142 15.86 10.57 13.80
N GLU A 143 16.99 9.88 13.63
CA GLU A 143 17.60 9.63 12.32
C GLU A 143 16.66 8.84 11.41
N PHE A 144 16.07 7.76 11.94
CA PHE A 144 15.13 6.93 11.20
C PHE A 144 13.92 7.73 10.69
N ILE A 145 13.28 8.53 11.54
CA ILE A 145 12.13 9.33 11.16
C ILE A 145 12.49 10.30 10.02
N ILE A 146 13.59 11.04 10.15
CA ILE A 146 13.98 12.04 9.16
C ILE A 146 14.28 11.40 7.81
N VAL A 147 15.14 10.36 7.79
CA VAL A 147 15.52 9.68 6.55
C VAL A 147 14.28 9.11 5.86
N GLN A 148 13.41 8.41 6.60
CA GLN A 148 12.23 7.77 6.00
C GLN A 148 11.13 8.77 5.58
N LEU A 149 10.98 9.89 6.28
CA LEU A 149 10.07 10.97 5.86
C LEU A 149 10.52 11.60 4.55
N VAL A 150 11.82 11.88 4.39
CA VAL A 150 12.35 12.40 3.12
C VAL A 150 12.17 11.37 2.00
N ALA A 151 12.51 10.10 2.25
CA ALA A 151 12.29 9.02 1.29
C ALA A 151 10.83 8.96 0.79
N GLY A 152 9.87 9.02 1.72
CA GLY A 152 8.44 9.01 1.39
C GLY A 152 7.99 10.25 0.62
N LEU A 153 8.43 11.44 1.01
CA LEU A 153 8.10 12.70 0.32
C LEU A 153 8.62 12.70 -1.12
N VAL A 154 9.88 12.30 -1.32
CA VAL A 154 10.50 12.19 -2.64
C VAL A 154 9.72 11.20 -3.51
N ALA A 155 9.31 10.05 -2.95
CA ALA A 155 8.49 9.08 -3.65
C ALA A 155 7.10 9.61 -4.03
N ILE A 156 6.44 10.38 -3.16
CA ILE A 156 5.11 10.94 -3.44
C ILE A 156 5.21 12.00 -4.55
N TYR A 157 6.25 12.84 -4.53
CA TYR A 157 6.42 13.94 -5.47
C TYR A 157 6.93 13.48 -6.85
N SER A 158 7.75 12.43 -6.90
CA SER A 158 8.21 11.85 -8.17
C SER A 158 7.09 11.18 -8.96
N LEU A 159 6.01 10.76 -8.30
CA LEU A 159 4.86 10.06 -8.89
C LEU A 159 3.69 10.97 -9.26
N ARG A 160 3.93 12.25 -9.54
CA ARG A 160 2.87 13.24 -9.78
C ARG A 160 1.91 12.81 -10.90
N GLU A 161 2.37 12.07 -11.91
CA GLU A 161 1.56 11.53 -13.01
C GLU A 161 2.07 10.16 -13.48
N LEU A 162 1.64 9.07 -12.82
CA LEU A 162 1.91 7.68 -13.22
C LEU A 162 1.34 7.35 -14.60
N SER A 163 2.09 7.72 -15.62
CA SER A 163 1.82 7.45 -17.03
C SER A 163 2.79 6.41 -17.60
N LYS A 164 3.95 6.18 -16.97
CA LYS A 164 5.01 5.32 -17.52
C LYS A 164 5.67 4.45 -16.45
N ARG A 165 5.96 3.18 -16.82
CA ARG A 165 6.68 2.20 -16.01
C ARG A 165 8.06 2.70 -15.55
N SER A 166 8.72 3.54 -16.35
CA SER A 166 10.02 4.14 -16.04
C SER A 166 10.02 5.06 -14.82
N GLN A 167 8.86 5.57 -14.39
CA GLN A 167 8.80 6.48 -13.24
C GLN A 167 9.10 5.79 -11.91
N ILE A 168 8.80 4.49 -11.76
CA ILE A 168 9.16 3.74 -10.54
C ILE A 168 10.68 3.61 -10.45
N PHE A 169 11.37 3.38 -11.57
CA PHE A 169 12.83 3.34 -11.61
C PHE A 169 13.44 4.70 -11.23
N ILE A 170 12.94 5.80 -11.82
CA ILE A 170 13.39 7.14 -11.47
C ILE A 170 13.12 7.44 -9.98
N THR A 171 11.96 7.02 -9.47
CA THR A 171 11.59 7.17 -8.07
C THR A 171 12.57 6.44 -7.15
N ALA A 172 12.90 5.18 -7.44
CA ALA A 172 13.88 4.42 -6.68
C ALA A 172 15.25 5.10 -6.65
N LEU A 173 15.72 5.60 -7.80
CA LEU A 173 16.99 6.34 -7.86
C LEU A 173 16.95 7.63 -7.01
N LEU A 174 15.89 8.44 -7.14
CA LEU A 174 15.73 9.67 -6.38
C LEU A 174 15.62 9.40 -4.87
N VAL A 175 14.91 8.36 -4.47
CA VAL A 175 14.77 7.95 -3.06
C VAL A 175 16.13 7.54 -2.47
N THR A 176 16.93 6.75 -3.20
CA THR A 176 18.28 6.36 -2.77
C THR A 176 19.20 7.57 -2.60
N ILE A 177 19.21 8.48 -3.58
CA ILE A 177 20.03 9.69 -3.54
C ILE A 177 19.60 10.59 -2.38
N ALA A 178 18.30 10.85 -2.24
CA ALA A 178 17.78 11.72 -1.19
C ALA A 178 18.04 11.17 0.21
N SER A 179 17.86 9.86 0.40
CA SER A 179 18.16 9.20 1.68
C SER A 179 19.65 9.30 2.02
N SER A 180 20.52 9.08 1.04
CA SER A 180 21.97 9.21 1.20
C SER A 180 22.40 10.65 1.54
N VAL A 181 21.84 11.64 0.85
CA VAL A 181 22.16 13.07 1.07
C VAL A 181 21.68 13.53 2.44
N VAL A 182 20.47 13.15 2.84
CA VAL A 182 19.94 13.50 4.17
C VAL A 182 20.73 12.82 5.28
N TYR A 183 21.08 11.54 5.10
CA TYR A 183 21.92 10.84 6.07
C TYR A 183 23.30 11.49 6.21
N LEU A 184 23.94 11.86 5.09
CA LEU A 184 25.19 12.62 5.11
C LEU A 184 25.04 13.95 5.86
N ALA A 185 23.95 14.69 5.61
CA ALA A 185 23.68 15.93 6.33
C ALA A 185 23.52 15.71 7.84
N LEU A 186 22.84 14.65 8.26
CA LEU A 186 22.69 14.29 9.68
C LEU A 186 24.04 13.93 10.32
N GLN A 187 24.91 13.21 9.60
CA GLN A 187 26.26 12.90 10.08
C GLN A 187 27.09 14.19 10.27
N LEU A 188 27.06 15.10 9.29
CA LEU A 188 27.76 16.39 9.38
C LEU A 188 27.26 17.28 10.53
N MET A 189 26.00 17.13 10.94
CA MET A 189 25.44 17.87 12.08
C MET A 189 25.87 17.30 13.43
N GLN A 190 26.20 16.00 13.50
CA GLN A 190 26.47 15.30 14.76
C GLN A 190 27.97 15.13 15.05
N ASP A 191 28.81 15.05 14.01
CA ASP A 191 30.23 14.71 14.17
C ASP A 191 31.15 15.67 13.40
N ASN A 192 32.24 16.10 14.05
CA ASN A 192 33.30 16.92 13.45
C ASN A 192 34.33 16.06 12.67
N GLN A 193 34.26 14.73 12.77
CA GLN A 193 35.11 13.80 12.02
C GLN A 193 34.38 13.28 10.77
N VAL A 194 34.24 14.16 9.78
CA VAL A 194 33.59 13.94 8.47
C VAL A 194 34.12 12.72 7.69
N PHE A 195 35.23 12.12 8.11
CA PHE A 195 35.97 11.10 7.35
C PHE A 195 35.80 9.65 7.83
N ASN A 196 35.08 9.39 8.93
CA ASN A 196 34.80 8.01 9.39
C ASN A 196 33.36 7.59 9.08
N VAL A 197 32.96 7.81 7.83
CA VAL A 197 31.61 7.53 7.33
C VAL A 197 31.39 6.01 7.33
N ASP A 198 30.36 5.55 8.04
CA ASP A 198 29.91 4.15 7.93
C ASP A 198 29.32 3.91 6.53
N THR A 199 30.16 3.36 5.64
CA THR A 199 29.80 3.05 4.26
C THR A 199 28.66 2.01 4.16
N SER A 200 28.43 1.21 5.21
CA SER A 200 27.40 0.17 5.21
C SER A 200 25.98 0.75 5.02
N MET A 201 25.75 1.97 5.53
CA MET A 201 24.46 2.64 5.42
C MET A 201 24.09 2.99 3.97
N TYR A 202 25.07 3.43 3.18
CA TYR A 202 24.87 3.73 1.76
C TYR A 202 24.59 2.46 0.96
N THR A 203 25.18 1.32 1.36
CA THR A 203 24.79 0.02 0.83
C THR A 203 23.33 -0.30 1.18
N TYR A 204 22.89 -0.06 2.42
CA TYR A 204 21.49 -0.28 2.80
C TYR A 204 20.51 0.58 2.01
N PHE A 205 20.82 1.86 1.76
CA PHE A 205 20.00 2.70 0.90
C PHE A 205 19.97 2.23 -0.55
N THR A 206 21.09 1.70 -1.06
CA THR A 206 21.13 1.13 -2.41
C THR A 206 20.24 -0.11 -2.50
N VAL A 207 20.33 -1.02 -1.53
CA VAL A 207 19.47 -2.22 -1.46
C VAL A 207 18.01 -1.81 -1.27
N ASN A 208 17.72 -0.80 -0.45
CA ASN A 208 16.39 -0.22 -0.29
C ASN A 208 15.81 0.25 -1.62
N GLY A 209 16.58 1.02 -2.40
CA GLY A 209 16.18 1.46 -3.73
C GLY A 209 15.91 0.31 -4.71
N ILE A 210 16.74 -0.74 -4.67
CA ILE A 210 16.51 -1.96 -5.46
C ILE A 210 15.20 -2.65 -5.03
N PHE A 211 14.96 -2.79 -3.73
CA PHE A 211 13.71 -3.36 -3.22
C PHE A 211 12.50 -2.49 -3.52
N LEU A 212 12.67 -1.17 -3.63
CA LEU A 212 11.59 -0.27 -4.05
C LEU A 212 11.12 -0.58 -5.49
N LEU A 213 11.97 -1.14 -6.36
CA LEU A 213 11.57 -1.59 -7.70
C LEU A 213 10.53 -2.72 -7.66
N LEU A 214 10.48 -3.49 -6.56
CA LEU A 214 9.45 -4.51 -6.34
C LEU A 214 8.05 -3.90 -6.22
N SER A 215 7.92 -2.58 -6.02
CA SER A 215 6.63 -1.88 -6.09
C SER A 215 5.90 -2.16 -7.40
N TYR A 216 6.61 -2.32 -8.52
CA TYR A 216 5.99 -2.56 -9.82
C TYR A 216 5.28 -3.91 -9.91
N PRO A 217 5.93 -5.07 -9.70
CA PRO A 217 5.23 -6.35 -9.71
C PRO A 217 4.20 -6.46 -8.57
N LEU A 218 4.46 -5.84 -7.41
CA LEU A 218 3.47 -5.82 -6.33
C LEU A 218 2.25 -4.95 -6.63
N MET A 219 2.36 -3.96 -7.52
CA MET A 219 1.22 -3.13 -7.93
C MET A 219 0.07 -3.98 -8.46
N TYR A 220 0.37 -4.95 -9.33
CA TYR A 220 -0.62 -5.88 -9.87
C TYR A 220 -1.30 -6.70 -8.76
N ILE A 221 -0.53 -7.13 -7.76
CA ILE A 221 -1.06 -7.89 -6.60
C ILE A 221 -2.00 -7.00 -5.79
N ILE A 222 -1.62 -5.76 -5.51
CA ILE A 222 -2.46 -4.80 -4.78
C ILE A 222 -3.73 -4.48 -5.58
N GLU A 223 -3.63 -4.27 -6.90
CA GLU A 223 -4.78 -4.05 -7.78
C GLU A 223 -5.79 -5.20 -7.69
N LYS A 224 -5.33 -6.45 -7.78
CA LYS A 224 -6.20 -7.62 -7.73
C LYS A 224 -6.75 -7.88 -6.34
N MET A 225 -5.94 -7.75 -5.29
CA MET A 225 -6.34 -7.99 -3.91
C MET A 225 -7.38 -6.98 -3.41
N PHE A 226 -7.22 -5.72 -3.79
CA PHE A 226 -8.12 -4.63 -3.38
C PHE A 226 -9.08 -4.20 -4.50
N GLY A 227 -9.10 -4.91 -5.63
CA GLY A 227 -10.00 -4.66 -6.75
C GLY A 227 -10.01 -3.20 -7.24
N PHE A 228 -8.83 -2.57 -7.28
CA PHE A 228 -8.68 -1.22 -7.81
C PHE A 228 -8.44 -1.26 -9.32
N THR A 229 -9.04 -0.32 -10.05
CA THR A 229 -8.71 -0.06 -11.46
C THR A 229 -7.60 0.99 -11.51
N SER A 230 -6.39 0.60 -11.92
CA SER A 230 -5.30 1.57 -12.14
C SER A 230 -5.21 1.98 -13.60
N ASN A 231 -4.40 3.00 -13.89
CA ASN A 231 -4.05 3.36 -15.27
C ASN A 231 -3.38 2.19 -16.02
N VAL A 232 -2.65 1.32 -15.32
CA VAL A 232 -2.03 0.13 -15.92
C VAL A 232 -3.13 -0.86 -16.33
N THR A 233 -4.06 -1.16 -15.43
CA THR A 233 -5.20 -2.03 -15.72
C THR A 233 -6.03 -1.48 -16.88
N LEU A 234 -6.33 -0.18 -16.89
CA LEU A 234 -7.10 0.47 -17.96
C LEU A 234 -6.39 0.42 -19.31
N PHE A 235 -5.05 0.55 -19.30
CA PHE A 235 -4.25 0.41 -20.51
C PHE A 235 -4.27 -1.02 -21.04
N GLU A 236 -4.17 -2.03 -20.16
CA GLU A 236 -4.27 -3.44 -20.54
C GLU A 236 -5.65 -3.78 -21.09
N LEU A 237 -6.72 -3.31 -20.44
CA LEU A 237 -8.10 -3.47 -20.91
C LEU A 237 -8.35 -2.74 -22.23
N SER A 238 -7.63 -1.65 -22.52
CA SER A 238 -7.77 -0.95 -23.81
C SER A 238 -7.14 -1.70 -25.00
N ASN A 239 -6.48 -2.83 -24.77
CA ASN A 239 -5.87 -3.63 -25.83
C ASN A 239 -6.94 -4.40 -26.62
N THR A 240 -7.28 -3.87 -27.79
CA THR A 240 -8.32 -4.43 -28.68
C THR A 240 -7.98 -5.79 -29.28
N ASN A 241 -6.73 -6.25 -29.18
CA ASN A 241 -6.29 -7.51 -29.76
C ASN A 241 -6.42 -8.70 -28.81
N LYS A 242 -7.05 -8.53 -27.64
CA LYS A 242 -7.19 -9.59 -26.62
C LYS A 242 -8.59 -9.63 -26.01
N GLY A 243 -8.96 -10.81 -25.53
CA GLY A 243 -10.15 -11.02 -24.69
C GLY A 243 -11.46 -10.54 -25.34
N LEU A 244 -12.33 -9.92 -24.55
CA LEU A 244 -13.65 -9.46 -24.99
C LEU A 244 -13.61 -8.45 -26.14
N LEU A 245 -12.62 -7.56 -26.20
CA LEU A 245 -12.55 -6.57 -27.29
C LEU A 245 -12.18 -7.23 -28.63
N ARG A 246 -11.36 -8.29 -28.60
CA ARG A 246 -11.10 -9.09 -29.80
C ARG A 246 -12.37 -9.79 -30.26
N ASN A 247 -13.10 -10.41 -29.34
CA ASN A 247 -14.38 -11.05 -29.64
C ASN A 247 -15.39 -10.04 -30.20
N LEU A 248 -15.47 -8.83 -29.64
CA LEU A 248 -16.34 -7.77 -30.13
C LEU A 248 -16.01 -7.40 -31.58
N SER A 249 -14.72 -7.30 -31.91
CA SER A 249 -14.28 -7.00 -33.29
C SER A 249 -14.63 -8.10 -34.30
N GLU A 250 -14.72 -9.35 -33.86
CA GLU A 250 -15.03 -10.51 -34.72
C GLU A 250 -16.54 -10.78 -34.82
N ILE A 251 -17.27 -10.64 -33.71
CA ILE A 251 -18.71 -10.98 -33.61
C ILE A 251 -19.60 -9.80 -34.02
N ALA A 252 -19.24 -8.57 -33.65
CA ALA A 252 -20.04 -7.36 -33.90
C ALA A 252 -19.13 -6.20 -34.38
N PRO A 253 -18.57 -6.30 -35.61
CA PRO A 253 -17.55 -5.37 -36.11
C PRO A 253 -18.05 -3.92 -36.22
N GLY A 254 -19.34 -3.72 -36.52
CA GLY A 254 -19.95 -2.39 -36.57
C GLY A 254 -20.00 -1.74 -35.19
N THR A 255 -20.45 -2.50 -34.18
CA THR A 255 -20.44 -2.07 -32.77
C THR A 255 -19.02 -1.81 -32.27
N PHE A 256 -18.04 -2.61 -32.68
CA PHE A 256 -16.63 -2.38 -32.36
C PHE A 256 -16.16 -1.02 -32.89
N GLN A 257 -16.43 -0.72 -34.17
CA GLN A 257 -16.06 0.55 -34.78
C GLN A 257 -16.78 1.75 -34.13
N HIS A 258 -18.05 1.57 -33.79
CA HIS A 258 -18.82 2.54 -33.02
C HIS A 258 -18.14 2.84 -31.66
N SER A 259 -17.80 1.80 -30.91
CA SER A 259 -17.18 1.91 -29.58
C SER A 259 -15.81 2.62 -29.63
N ILE A 260 -15.01 2.36 -30.67
CA ILE A 260 -13.73 3.08 -30.91
C ILE A 260 -13.98 4.58 -31.14
N THR A 261 -14.98 4.91 -31.96
CA THR A 261 -15.32 6.30 -32.30
C THR A 261 -15.82 7.05 -31.07
N VAL A 262 -16.76 6.46 -30.32
CA VAL A 262 -17.28 7.01 -29.06
C VAL A 262 -16.16 7.19 -28.04
N GLY A 263 -15.28 6.20 -27.88
CA GLY A 263 -14.16 6.27 -26.95
C GLY A 263 -13.19 7.40 -27.26
N ASN A 264 -12.89 7.65 -28.54
CA ASN A 264 -12.02 8.77 -28.93
C ASN A 264 -12.67 10.12 -28.65
N LEU A 265 -13.95 10.30 -28.99
CA LEU A 265 -14.69 11.55 -28.75
C LEU A 265 -14.84 11.83 -27.25
N ALA A 266 -15.28 10.84 -26.47
CA ALA A 266 -15.50 10.97 -25.05
C ALA A 266 -14.20 11.23 -24.28
N ALA A 267 -13.09 10.61 -24.69
CA ALA A 267 -11.78 10.86 -24.10
C ALA A 267 -11.29 12.30 -24.31
N GLU A 268 -11.52 12.87 -25.51
CA GLU A 268 -11.15 14.26 -25.80
C GLU A 268 -11.97 15.25 -24.97
N ILE A 269 -13.27 15.00 -24.80
CA ILE A 269 -14.13 15.78 -23.91
C ILE A 269 -13.63 15.67 -22.46
N ALA A 270 -13.32 14.46 -21.99
CA ALA A 270 -12.81 14.21 -20.65
C ALA A 270 -11.49 14.96 -20.39
N ASN A 271 -10.57 14.97 -21.35
CA ASN A 271 -9.33 15.75 -21.28
C ASN A 271 -9.60 17.24 -21.07
N ARG A 272 -10.53 17.82 -21.85
CA ARG A 272 -10.87 19.25 -21.79
C ARG A 272 -11.41 19.68 -20.43
N ILE A 273 -12.17 18.82 -19.76
CA ILE A 273 -12.75 19.09 -18.43
C ILE A 273 -11.86 18.58 -17.28
N ARG A 274 -10.64 18.10 -17.57
CA ARG A 274 -9.70 17.50 -16.60
C ARG A 274 -10.28 16.29 -15.85
N ALA A 275 -11.15 15.53 -16.51
CA ALA A 275 -11.61 14.23 -16.04
C ALA A 275 -10.62 13.12 -16.45
N ASN A 276 -10.82 11.90 -15.92
CA ASN A 276 -9.98 10.76 -16.26
C ASN A 276 -10.30 10.22 -17.66
N SER A 277 -9.59 10.73 -18.68
CA SER A 277 -9.81 10.37 -20.08
C SER A 277 -9.48 8.92 -20.40
N LEU A 278 -8.50 8.32 -19.72
CA LEU A 278 -8.16 6.90 -19.90
C LEU A 278 -9.32 6.00 -19.44
N LEU A 279 -9.91 6.29 -18.28
CA LEU A 279 -11.08 5.56 -17.78
C LEU A 279 -12.26 5.68 -18.74
N VAL A 280 -12.56 6.91 -19.20
CA VAL A 280 -13.66 7.16 -20.15
C VAL A 280 -13.43 6.41 -21.46
N ARG A 281 -12.22 6.48 -22.02
CA ARG A 281 -11.86 5.78 -23.25
C ARG A 281 -12.04 4.28 -23.10
N THR A 282 -11.43 3.70 -22.07
CA THR A 282 -11.50 2.25 -21.83
C THR A 282 -12.95 1.83 -21.57
N GLY A 283 -13.71 2.54 -20.74
CA GLY A 283 -15.12 2.24 -20.49
C GLY A 283 -15.97 2.26 -21.76
N ALA A 284 -15.75 3.24 -22.65
CA ALA A 284 -16.44 3.31 -23.93
C ALA A 284 -16.15 2.11 -24.86
N LEU A 285 -14.96 1.52 -24.80
CA LEU A 285 -14.66 0.29 -25.56
C LEU A 285 -15.52 -0.90 -25.11
N TYR A 286 -15.94 -0.91 -23.85
CA TYR A 286 -16.73 -2.00 -23.27
C TYR A 286 -18.22 -1.70 -23.16
N HIS A 287 -18.67 -0.47 -23.42
CA HIS A 287 -20.05 -0.05 -23.09
C HIS A 287 -21.13 -0.87 -23.81
N ASP A 288 -20.83 -1.35 -25.02
CA ASP A 288 -21.75 -2.05 -25.91
C ASP A 288 -21.42 -3.54 -26.09
N ILE A 289 -20.56 -4.13 -25.25
CA ILE A 289 -20.13 -5.53 -25.43
C ILE A 289 -21.29 -6.53 -25.42
N GLY A 290 -22.39 -6.22 -24.74
CA GLY A 290 -23.56 -7.10 -24.71
C GLY A 290 -24.28 -7.21 -26.06
N LYS A 291 -24.02 -6.32 -27.02
CA LYS A 291 -24.52 -6.46 -28.40
C LYS A 291 -23.96 -7.70 -29.09
N MET A 292 -22.84 -8.26 -28.60
CA MET A 292 -22.31 -9.56 -29.08
C MET A 292 -23.29 -10.71 -28.92
N THR A 293 -24.23 -10.66 -27.96
CA THR A 293 -25.22 -11.73 -27.78
C THR A 293 -26.14 -11.87 -28.99
N ASN A 294 -26.53 -10.73 -29.59
CA ASN A 294 -27.50 -10.66 -30.68
C ASN A 294 -27.14 -9.56 -31.70
N PRO A 295 -25.98 -9.66 -32.40
CA PRO A 295 -25.42 -8.52 -33.16
C PRO A 295 -26.34 -8.00 -34.26
N VAL A 296 -27.06 -8.89 -34.94
CA VAL A 296 -27.93 -8.58 -36.09
C VAL A 296 -29.11 -7.66 -35.74
N PHE A 297 -29.47 -7.55 -34.46
CA PHE A 297 -30.51 -6.64 -33.96
C PHE A 297 -30.01 -5.22 -33.72
N PHE A 298 -28.74 -4.92 -34.00
CA PHE A 298 -28.19 -3.57 -33.87
C PHE A 298 -27.80 -3.04 -35.24
N THR A 299 -28.32 -1.86 -35.58
CA THR A 299 -28.27 -1.27 -36.92
C THR A 299 -26.87 -1.20 -37.52
N GLU A 300 -25.86 -0.93 -36.68
CA GLU A 300 -24.46 -0.82 -37.11
C GLU A 300 -23.84 -2.14 -37.58
N ASN A 301 -24.46 -3.28 -37.23
CA ASN A 301 -23.99 -4.62 -37.65
C ASN A 301 -24.88 -5.23 -38.76
N GLN A 302 -25.92 -4.54 -39.21
CA GLN A 302 -26.85 -5.07 -40.21
C GLN A 302 -26.26 -4.99 -41.62
N ALA A 303 -26.56 -6.00 -42.44
CA ALA A 303 -26.19 -6.07 -43.85
C ALA A 303 -27.45 -6.02 -44.75
N GLY A 304 -28.26 -4.97 -44.60
CA GLY A 304 -29.41 -4.69 -45.48
C GLY A 304 -30.73 -5.37 -45.10
N VAL A 305 -30.77 -6.23 -44.09
CA VAL A 305 -32.01 -6.81 -43.53
C VAL A 305 -32.15 -6.37 -42.08
N ASN A 306 -33.31 -5.82 -41.73
CA ASN A 306 -33.63 -5.41 -40.36
C ASN A 306 -34.55 -6.45 -39.68
N PRO A 307 -34.05 -7.28 -38.75
CA PRO A 307 -34.86 -8.30 -38.09
C PRO A 307 -35.97 -7.73 -37.20
N HIS A 308 -35.91 -6.44 -36.85
CA HIS A 308 -36.98 -5.77 -36.11
C HIS A 308 -38.28 -5.63 -36.91
N ASP A 309 -38.23 -5.70 -38.25
CA ASP A 309 -39.42 -5.60 -39.10
C ASP A 309 -40.39 -6.80 -38.91
N GLN A 310 -39.91 -7.89 -38.31
CA GLN A 310 -40.67 -9.11 -38.03
C GLN A 310 -41.05 -9.26 -36.55
N LEU A 311 -40.71 -8.29 -35.71
CA LEU A 311 -40.95 -8.31 -34.27
C LEU A 311 -42.00 -7.27 -33.88
N SER A 312 -42.69 -7.51 -32.76
CA SER A 312 -43.44 -6.44 -32.11
C SER A 312 -42.49 -5.39 -31.51
N ASP A 313 -43.00 -4.17 -31.29
CA ASP A 313 -42.25 -3.11 -30.61
C ASP A 313 -41.75 -3.52 -29.23
N LEU A 314 -42.55 -4.32 -28.50
CA LEU A 314 -42.19 -4.83 -27.17
C LEU A 314 -41.01 -5.82 -27.23
N GLU A 315 -41.02 -6.75 -28.18
CA GLU A 315 -39.91 -7.71 -28.36
C GLU A 315 -38.64 -6.99 -28.80
N SER A 316 -38.77 -6.04 -29.73
CA SER A 316 -37.66 -5.19 -30.19
C SER A 316 -37.04 -4.42 -29.04
N ALA A 317 -37.86 -3.75 -28.21
CA ALA A 317 -37.40 -3.01 -27.05
C ALA A 317 -36.70 -3.93 -26.03
N GLN A 318 -37.23 -5.14 -25.79
CA GLN A 318 -36.62 -6.10 -24.87
C GLN A 318 -35.23 -6.54 -25.33
N ILE A 319 -35.04 -6.80 -26.63
CA ILE A 319 -33.73 -7.15 -27.19
C ILE A 319 -32.77 -5.97 -27.02
N ILE A 320 -33.18 -4.77 -27.42
CA ILE A 320 -32.34 -3.57 -27.33
C ILE A 320 -31.96 -3.31 -25.87
N ILE A 321 -32.89 -3.30 -24.92
CA ILE A 321 -32.58 -3.00 -23.51
C ILE A 321 -31.66 -4.06 -22.89
N SER A 322 -31.81 -5.33 -23.29
CA SER A 322 -31.07 -6.43 -22.67
C SER A 322 -29.55 -6.39 -22.91
N HIS A 323 -29.05 -5.67 -23.94
CA HIS A 323 -27.60 -5.56 -24.20
C HIS A 323 -26.83 -5.00 -23.00
N VAL A 324 -27.43 -4.13 -22.19
CA VAL A 324 -26.78 -3.59 -20.97
C VAL A 324 -26.57 -4.71 -19.96
N SER A 325 -27.63 -5.46 -19.64
CA SER A 325 -27.57 -6.56 -18.68
C SER A 325 -26.69 -7.72 -19.15
N GLU A 326 -26.72 -8.05 -20.44
CA GLU A 326 -25.85 -9.07 -21.03
C GLU A 326 -24.39 -8.61 -21.04
N GLY A 327 -24.14 -7.34 -21.31
CA GLY A 327 -22.79 -6.76 -21.24
C GLY A 327 -22.21 -6.85 -19.84
N LEU A 328 -23.00 -6.53 -18.81
CA LEU A 328 -22.58 -6.70 -17.41
C LEU A 328 -22.24 -8.15 -17.07
N LYS A 329 -23.10 -9.12 -17.45
CA LYS A 329 -22.84 -10.55 -17.25
C LYS A 329 -21.57 -11.02 -17.96
N MET A 330 -21.25 -10.47 -19.13
CA MET A 330 -19.99 -10.78 -19.83
C MET A 330 -18.79 -10.18 -19.10
N ALA A 331 -18.89 -8.94 -18.64
CA ALA A 331 -17.82 -8.26 -17.92
C ALA A 331 -17.49 -8.93 -16.58
N GLU A 332 -18.48 -9.47 -15.86
CA GLU A 332 -18.27 -10.19 -14.59
C GLU A 332 -17.50 -11.52 -14.74
N LYS A 333 -17.47 -12.10 -15.95
CA LYS A 333 -16.78 -13.37 -16.22
C LYS A 333 -15.29 -13.21 -16.53
N VAL A 334 -14.78 -11.97 -16.62
CA VAL A 334 -13.41 -11.64 -17.07
C VAL A 334 -12.62 -10.98 -15.94
#